data_AF-A0A1W1XD90-F1
#
_entry.id   AF-A0A1W1XD90-F1
#
_cell.length_a   1.000
_cell.length_b   1.000
_cell.length_c   1.000
_cell.angle_alpha   90.00
_cell.angle_beta   90.00
_cell.angle_gamma   90.00
#
_symmetry.space_group_name_H-M   'P 1'
#
loop_
_entity.id
_entity.type
_entity.pdbx_description
1 polymer ?
#
loop_
_entity_poly.entity_id
_entity_poly.type
_entity_poly.pdbx_seq_one_letter_code
_entity_poly.pdbx_strand_id
1 'polypeptide(L)'
;MDPGLLKISNLQLAAALGFVLLGGLTSLVHGLRLEKDLLWGTVRTFAQLFAMGYVLTVIFRVQHPEPVLAFFVFMIASAAWIIRSRVSERAVSFFLPTLCSMLVSYLIIAYVVTAVVVGVDPWWRPQYFLPLGGMVIGNSMNAVAIALERLFGELRSRRAQVEALLCLGADCREASGDMVRMAVKAGMIPSINAMMGVGIVFIPGMMTGQILAGADPLVAIRYQIVVMLMLVGSTTLATLLVVWLVRRRCFGPKHELLL
;
A
#
# COMPACT_ATOMS: atom_id res chain seq x y z
N MET A 1 -26.85 -19.01 19.94
CA MET A 1 -26.09 -18.18 20.89
C MET A 1 -25.35 -17.17 20.04
N ASP A 2 -25.85 -15.94 19.95
CA ASP A 2 -25.16 -14.90 19.19
C ASP A 2 -23.76 -14.75 19.78
N PRO A 3 -22.67 -15.04 19.04
CA PRO A 3 -21.36 -14.65 19.48
C PRO A 3 -21.29 -13.12 19.33
N GLY A 4 -21.86 -12.43 20.31
CA GLY A 4 -21.79 -10.98 20.40
C GLY A 4 -20.32 -10.61 20.47
N LEU A 5 -19.83 -9.93 19.42
CA LEU A 5 -18.48 -9.37 19.36
C LEU A 5 -18.06 -8.84 20.74
N LEU A 6 -16.98 -9.40 21.28
CA LEU A 6 -16.43 -8.99 22.58
C LEU A 6 -16.10 -7.50 22.51
N LYS A 7 -16.92 -6.68 23.16
CA LYS A 7 -16.73 -5.22 23.19
C LYS A 7 -15.51 -4.92 24.04
N ILE A 8 -14.48 -4.37 23.41
CA ILE A 8 -13.28 -3.93 24.12
C ILE A 8 -13.63 -2.68 24.93
N SER A 9 -13.49 -2.77 26.24
CA SER A 9 -13.70 -1.65 27.17
C SER A 9 -12.58 -0.62 27.04
N ASN A 10 -12.87 0.65 27.33
CA ASN A 10 -11.85 1.71 27.44
C ASN A 10 -10.71 1.33 28.41
N LEU A 11 -11.01 0.54 29.45
CA LEU A 11 -10.01 0.04 30.40
C LEU A 11 -9.06 -0.99 29.77
N GLN A 12 -9.57 -1.85 28.89
CA GLN A 12 -8.76 -2.83 28.16
C GLN A 12 -7.90 -2.16 27.09
N LEU A 13 -8.42 -1.12 26.43
CA LEU A 13 -7.65 -0.24 25.54
C LEU A 13 -6.51 0.46 26.30
N ALA A 14 -6.79 0.99 27.49
CA ALA A 14 -5.76 1.59 28.34
C ALA A 14 -4.72 0.56 28.80
N ALA A 15 -5.13 -0.66 29.14
CA ALA A 15 -4.21 -1.74 29.47
C ALA A 15 -3.30 -2.13 28.29
N ALA A 16 -3.81 -2.09 27.05
CA ALA A 16 -3.02 -2.37 25.86
C ALA A 16 -1.91 -1.33 25.59
N LEU A 17 -2.05 -0.09 26.09
CA LEU A 17 -0.96 0.90 26.08
C LEU A 17 0.26 0.42 26.89
N GLY A 18 0.06 -0.52 27.84
CA GLY A 18 1.12 -1.20 28.56
C GLY A 18 2.15 -1.86 27.64
N PHE A 19 1.75 -2.41 26.48
CA PHE A 19 2.70 -3.00 25.52
C PHE A 19 3.63 -1.95 24.91
N VAL A 20 3.11 -0.77 24.59
CA VAL A 20 3.92 0.35 24.09
C VAL A 20 4.84 0.86 25.20
N LEU A 21 4.34 0.97 26.43
CA LEU A 21 5.15 1.39 27.58
C LEU A 21 6.28 0.42 27.86
N LEU A 22 6.04 -0.90 27.78
CA LEU A 22 7.09 -1.92 27.88
C LEU A 22 8.13 -1.76 26.77
N GLY A 23 7.72 -1.55 25.52
CA GLY A 23 8.64 -1.28 24.40
C GLY A 23 9.44 0.02 24.57
N GLY A 24 8.83 1.06 25.13
CA GLY A 24 9.51 2.31 25.47
C GLY A 24 10.51 2.14 26.61
N LEU A 25 10.15 1.39 27.66
CA LEU A 25 11.03 1.08 28.80
C LEU A 25 12.22 0.23 28.36
N THR A 26 12.01 -0.80 27.54
CA THR A 26 13.14 -1.60 27.02
C THR A 26 14.03 -0.76 26.12
N SER A 27 13.46 0.17 25.34
CA SER A 27 14.22 1.14 24.55
C SER A 27 15.11 2.04 25.40
N LEU A 28 14.60 2.55 26.53
CA LEU A 28 15.37 3.35 27.49
C LEU A 28 16.51 2.55 28.12
N VAL A 29 16.22 1.32 28.55
CA VAL A 29 17.22 0.43 29.20
C VAL A 29 18.36 0.09 28.23
N HIS A 30 18.06 -0.06 26.94
CA HIS A 30 19.06 -0.41 25.92
C HIS A 30 19.59 0.81 25.15
N GLY A 31 19.19 2.04 25.50
CA GLY A 31 19.64 3.26 24.84
C GLY A 31 19.25 3.38 23.36
N LEU A 32 18.17 2.72 22.94
CA LEU A 32 17.75 2.61 21.54
C LEU A 32 17.12 3.91 21.00
N ARG A 33 16.79 4.88 21.86
CA ARG A 33 16.23 6.20 21.51
C ARG A 33 14.93 6.14 20.69
N LEU A 34 14.15 5.06 20.82
CA LEU A 34 12.88 4.88 20.11
C LEU A 34 11.70 5.48 20.88
N GLU A 35 11.92 6.05 22.07
CA GLU A 35 10.81 6.41 22.96
C GLU A 35 9.90 7.48 22.34
N LYS A 36 10.51 8.50 21.72
CA LYS A 36 9.78 9.58 21.06
C LYS A 36 9.00 9.08 19.85
N ASP A 37 9.58 8.18 19.07
CA ASP A 37 8.95 7.61 17.89
C ASP A 37 7.80 6.67 18.27
N LEU A 38 7.96 5.88 19.33
CA LEU A 38 6.91 5.02 19.89
C LEU A 38 5.76 5.84 20.47
N LEU A 39 6.04 6.89 21.25
CA LEU A 39 5.03 7.78 21.79
C LEU A 39 4.26 8.49 20.67
N TRP A 40 4.98 9.12 19.74
CA TRP A 40 4.37 9.86 18.64
C TRP A 40 3.59 8.92 17.71
N GLY A 41 4.14 7.76 17.40
CA GLY A 41 3.48 6.72 16.62
C GLY A 41 2.18 6.23 17.28
N THR A 42 2.20 6.04 18.60
CA THR A 42 1.02 5.62 19.37
C THR A 42 -0.06 6.69 19.35
N VAL A 43 0.25 7.92 19.73
CA VAL A 43 -0.71 9.05 19.72
C VAL A 43 -1.31 9.23 18.33
N ARG A 44 -0.47 9.20 17.28
CA ARG A 44 -0.92 9.31 15.90
C ARG A 44 -1.83 8.15 15.50
N THR A 45 -1.51 6.91 15.89
CA THR A 45 -2.33 5.73 15.58
C THR A 45 -3.72 5.85 16.21
N PHE A 46 -3.80 6.22 17.48
CA PHE A 46 -5.09 6.45 18.15
C PHE A 46 -5.88 7.56 17.46
N ALA A 47 -5.26 8.72 17.23
CA ALA A 47 -5.93 9.84 16.57
C ALA A 47 -6.45 9.47 15.18
N GLN A 48 -5.62 8.77 14.37
CA GLN A 48 -5.99 8.37 13.01
C GLN A 48 -7.11 7.31 12.99
N LEU A 49 -7.06 6.31 13.87
CA LEU A 49 -8.09 5.26 13.93
C LEU A 49 -9.43 5.79 14.44
N PHE A 50 -9.43 6.63 15.47
CA PHE A 50 -10.65 7.28 15.95
C PHE A 50 -11.24 8.19 14.87
N ALA A 51 -10.42 9.06 14.27
CA ALA A 51 -10.87 9.93 13.18
C ALA A 51 -11.45 9.11 12.02
N MET A 52 -10.78 8.04 11.59
CA MET A 52 -11.26 7.15 10.55
C MET A 52 -12.60 6.49 10.92
N GLY A 53 -12.77 6.05 12.17
CA GLY A 53 -14.04 5.49 12.65
C GLY A 53 -15.21 6.47 12.52
N TYR A 54 -15.02 7.73 12.90
CA TYR A 54 -16.02 8.78 12.73
C TYR A 54 -16.30 9.06 11.25
N VAL A 55 -15.25 9.21 10.43
CA VAL A 55 -15.36 9.46 8.98
C VAL A 55 -16.15 8.34 8.31
N LEU A 56 -15.83 7.07 8.57
CA LEU A 56 -16.54 5.93 8.00
C LEU A 56 -18.00 5.89 8.46
N THR A 57 -18.31 6.25 9.71
CA THR A 57 -19.69 6.31 10.20
C THR A 57 -20.52 7.33 9.42
N VAL A 58 -19.93 8.47 9.06
CA VAL A 58 -20.58 9.49 8.22
C VAL A 58 -20.72 8.99 6.79
N ILE A 59 -19.63 8.50 6.18
CA ILE A 59 -19.61 8.06 4.78
C ILE A 59 -20.57 6.89 4.55
N PHE A 60 -20.68 5.94 5.50
CA PHE A 60 -21.56 4.78 5.38
C PHE A 60 -23.05 5.14 5.41
N ARG A 61 -23.41 6.33 5.89
CA ARG A 61 -24.80 6.84 5.87
C ARG A 61 -25.15 7.54 4.56
N VAL A 62 -24.16 7.87 3.73
CA VAL A 62 -24.39 8.57 2.47
C VAL A 62 -24.82 7.58 1.39
N GLN A 63 -25.89 7.91 0.67
CA GLN A 63 -26.40 7.11 -0.45
C GLN A 63 -25.84 7.54 -1.82
N HIS A 64 -25.06 8.63 -1.87
CA HIS A 64 -24.47 9.17 -3.09
C HIS A 64 -23.01 8.72 -3.27
N PRO A 65 -22.55 8.48 -4.52
CA PRO A 65 -21.19 8.03 -4.80
C PRO A 65 -20.12 9.12 -4.62
N GLU A 66 -20.48 10.39 -4.75
CA GLU A 66 -19.57 11.54 -4.73
C GLU A 66 -18.65 11.60 -3.50
N PRO A 67 -19.16 11.55 -2.25
CA PRO A 67 -18.30 11.59 -1.06
C PRO A 67 -17.42 10.34 -0.92
N VAL A 68 -17.89 9.17 -1.38
CA VAL A 68 -17.11 7.94 -1.36
C VAL A 68 -15.91 8.06 -2.31
N LEU A 69 -16.14 8.54 -3.53
CA LEU A 69 -15.09 8.75 -4.52
C LEU A 69 -14.14 9.88 -4.11
N ALA A 70 -14.64 10.99 -3.58
CA ALA A 70 -13.81 12.08 -3.07
C ALA A 70 -12.87 11.60 -1.96
N PHE A 71 -13.40 10.82 -1.01
CA PHE A 71 -12.58 10.23 0.05
C PHE A 71 -11.56 9.22 -0.50
N PHE A 72 -11.95 8.41 -1.49
CA PHE A 72 -11.03 7.48 -2.14
C PHE A 72 -9.87 8.22 -2.86
N VAL A 73 -10.16 9.31 -3.58
CA VAL A 73 -9.14 10.17 -4.18
C VAL A 73 -8.20 10.75 -3.12
N PHE A 74 -8.74 11.19 -1.98
CA PHE A 74 -7.94 11.65 -0.84
C PHE A 74 -6.99 10.55 -0.31
N MET A 75 -7.44 9.30 -0.23
CA MET A 75 -6.59 8.16 0.15
C MET A 75 -5.45 7.94 -0.86
N ILE A 76 -5.74 8.02 -2.17
CA ILE A 76 -4.72 7.89 -3.23
C ILE A 76 -3.70 9.02 -3.16
N ALA A 77 -4.16 10.27 -2.97
CA ALA A 77 -3.29 11.43 -2.83
C ALA A 77 -2.37 11.29 -1.61
N SER A 78 -2.91 10.84 -0.48
CA SER A 78 -2.14 10.56 0.72
C SER A 78 -1.11 9.45 0.49
N ALA A 79 -1.46 8.39 -0.23
CA ALA A 79 -0.53 7.31 -0.57
C ALA A 79 0.61 7.79 -1.47
N ALA A 80 0.32 8.57 -2.51
CA ALA A 80 1.33 9.17 -3.38
C ALA A 80 2.27 10.10 -2.58
N TRP A 81 1.73 10.88 -1.63
CA TRP A 81 2.52 11.71 -0.73
C TRP A 81 3.46 10.88 0.15
N ILE A 82 2.97 9.76 0.70
CA ILE A 82 3.79 8.85 1.50
C ILE A 82 4.94 8.27 0.67
N ILE A 83 4.68 7.81 -0.56
CA ILE A 83 5.73 7.29 -1.45
C ILE A 83 6.78 8.38 -1.70
N ARG A 84 6.34 9.60 -2.02
CA ARG A 84 7.24 10.74 -2.24
C ARG A 84 8.08 11.07 -1.03
N SER A 85 7.51 10.97 0.17
CA SER A 85 8.26 11.22 1.42
C SER A 85 9.27 10.13 1.76
N ARG A 86 9.01 8.87 1.35
CA ARG A 86 9.91 7.73 1.57
C ARG A 86 11.06 7.69 0.57
N VAL A 87 10.79 8.01 -0.69
CA VAL A 87 11.80 7.96 -1.75
C VAL A 87 12.59 9.27 -1.77
N SER A 88 13.83 9.25 -1.26
CA SER A 88 14.65 10.46 -1.07
C SER A 88 15.17 11.11 -2.35
N GLU A 89 14.77 10.61 -3.52
CA GLU A 89 15.21 11.14 -4.82
C GLU A 89 14.57 12.51 -5.11
N ARG A 90 15.39 13.55 -5.22
CA ARG A 90 14.94 14.93 -5.47
C ARG A 90 15.25 15.42 -6.87
N ALA A 91 16.11 14.73 -7.63
CA ALA A 91 16.55 15.17 -8.95
C ALA A 91 15.45 15.10 -10.01
N VAL A 92 14.48 14.17 -9.86
CA VAL A 92 13.41 13.95 -10.84
C VAL A 92 12.05 14.24 -10.21
N SER A 93 11.25 15.09 -10.87
CA SER A 93 9.86 15.32 -10.49
C SER A 93 8.99 14.13 -10.92
N PHE A 94 8.84 13.15 -10.02
CA PHE A 94 8.00 11.97 -10.24
C PHE A 94 6.63 12.06 -9.56
N PHE A 95 6.37 13.07 -8.71
CA PHE A 95 5.15 13.12 -7.90
C PHE A 95 3.85 13.18 -8.72
N LEU A 96 3.73 14.14 -9.64
CA LEU A 96 2.52 14.33 -10.45
C LEU A 96 2.25 13.12 -11.38
N PRO A 97 3.25 12.59 -12.11
CA PRO A 97 3.04 11.42 -12.96
C PRO A 97 2.73 10.14 -12.17
N THR A 98 3.38 9.95 -11.01
CA THR A 98 3.08 8.83 -10.11
C THR A 98 1.66 8.95 -9.55
N LEU A 99 1.23 10.14 -9.14
CA LEU A 99 -0.12 10.40 -8.67
C LEU A 99 -1.17 10.09 -9.76
N CYS A 100 -1.02 10.63 -10.96
CA CYS A 100 -1.95 10.38 -12.07
C CYS A 100 -2.00 8.89 -12.43
N SER A 101 -0.84 8.22 -12.50
CA SER A 101 -0.78 6.78 -12.76
C SER A 101 -1.46 5.96 -11.68
N MET A 102 -1.25 6.29 -10.41
CA MET A 102 -1.89 5.62 -9.28
C MET A 102 -3.40 5.86 -9.29
N LEU A 103 -3.84 7.08 -9.58
CA LEU A 103 -5.26 7.44 -9.61
C LEU A 103 -6.01 6.65 -10.69
N VAL A 104 -5.48 6.61 -11.92
CA VAL A 104 -6.08 5.82 -13.01
C VAL A 104 -6.05 4.32 -12.69
N SER A 105 -4.89 3.80 -12.27
CA SER A 105 -4.73 2.36 -12.04
C SER A 105 -5.62 1.88 -10.89
N TYR A 106 -5.64 2.60 -9.77
CA TYR A 106 -6.40 2.19 -8.60
C TYR A 106 -7.90 2.38 -8.77
N LEU A 107 -8.37 3.38 -9.53
CA LEU A 107 -9.78 3.49 -9.87
C LEU A 107 -10.24 2.31 -10.75
N ILE A 108 -9.45 1.95 -11.77
CA ILE A 108 -9.77 0.80 -12.64
C ILE A 108 -9.78 -0.48 -11.82
N ILE A 109 -8.75 -0.71 -10.99
CA ILE A 109 -8.64 -1.89 -10.15
C ILE A 109 -9.80 -1.94 -9.14
N ALA A 110 -10.08 -0.83 -8.45
CA ALA A 110 -11.16 -0.77 -7.47
C ALA A 110 -12.52 -1.06 -8.12
N TYR A 111 -12.79 -0.49 -9.29
CA TYR A 111 -14.00 -0.74 -10.07
C TYR A 111 -14.13 -2.21 -10.48
N VAL A 112 -13.09 -2.79 -11.10
CA VAL A 112 -13.10 -4.20 -11.52
C VAL A 112 -13.35 -5.11 -10.32
N VAL A 113 -12.70 -4.83 -9.20
CA VAL A 113 -12.85 -5.62 -7.97
C VAL A 113 -14.27 -5.55 -7.44
N THR A 114 -14.80 -4.35 -7.21
CA THR A 114 -16.09 -4.23 -6.52
C THR A 114 -17.26 -4.57 -7.43
N ALA A 115 -17.21 -4.18 -8.69
CA ALA A 115 -18.28 -4.41 -9.65
C ALA A 115 -18.24 -5.83 -10.23
N VAL A 116 -17.07 -6.32 -10.68
CA VAL A 116 -16.96 -7.57 -11.43
C VAL A 116 -16.69 -8.77 -10.51
N VAL A 117 -15.79 -8.60 -9.54
CA VAL A 117 -15.31 -9.74 -8.75
C VAL A 117 -16.17 -9.99 -7.52
N VAL A 118 -16.51 -8.94 -6.77
CA VAL A 118 -17.36 -9.06 -5.58
C VAL A 118 -18.85 -9.00 -5.94
N GLY A 119 -19.20 -8.43 -7.10
CA GLY A 119 -20.59 -8.35 -7.56
C GLY A 119 -21.45 -7.44 -6.69
N VAL A 120 -20.87 -6.39 -6.11
CA VAL A 120 -21.61 -5.48 -5.23
C VAL A 120 -22.45 -4.54 -6.07
N ASP A 121 -23.75 -4.47 -5.79
CA ASP A 121 -24.68 -3.54 -6.42
C ASP A 121 -25.29 -2.57 -5.39
N PRO A 122 -25.01 -1.26 -5.42
CA PRO A 122 -24.11 -0.55 -6.34
C PRO A 122 -22.62 -0.78 -6.05
N TRP A 123 -21.77 -0.77 -7.07
CA TRP A 123 -20.32 -1.02 -6.94
C TRP A 123 -19.60 -0.05 -5.99
N TRP A 124 -20.19 1.11 -5.72
CA TRP A 124 -19.67 2.14 -4.80
C TRP A 124 -20.13 1.98 -3.36
N ARG A 125 -20.76 0.86 -2.95
CA ARG A 125 -21.16 0.66 -1.54
C ARG A 125 -19.93 0.84 -0.63
N PRO A 126 -19.93 1.87 0.24
CA PRO A 126 -18.69 2.29 0.89
C PRO A 126 -18.12 1.26 1.88
N GLN A 127 -18.98 0.40 2.45
CA GLN A 127 -18.58 -0.70 3.33
C GLN A 127 -17.68 -1.75 2.64
N TYR A 128 -17.78 -1.90 1.32
CA TYR A 128 -16.95 -2.82 0.53
C TYR A 128 -15.87 -2.05 -0.23
N PHE A 129 -16.25 -0.96 -0.89
CA PHE A 129 -15.37 -0.20 -1.76
C PHE A 129 -14.18 0.42 -1.02
N LEU A 130 -14.41 1.08 0.12
CA LEU A 130 -13.33 1.76 0.84
C LEU A 130 -12.34 0.79 1.50
N PRO A 131 -12.77 -0.30 2.19
CA PRO A 131 -11.82 -1.27 2.74
C PRO A 131 -11.01 -2.00 1.66
N LEU A 132 -11.66 -2.49 0.60
CA LEU A 132 -10.97 -3.19 -0.49
C LEU A 132 -10.02 -2.27 -1.24
N GLY A 133 -10.50 -1.08 -1.62
CA GLY A 133 -9.68 -0.05 -2.26
C GLY A 133 -8.53 0.39 -1.36
N GLY A 134 -8.77 0.56 -0.06
CA GLY A 134 -7.72 0.87 0.92
C GLY A 134 -6.64 -0.20 1.03
N MET A 135 -7.01 -1.48 1.00
CA MET A 135 -6.03 -2.58 0.96
C MET A 135 -5.22 -2.58 -0.33
N VAL A 136 -5.85 -2.33 -1.48
CA VAL A 136 -5.16 -2.21 -2.78
C VAL A 136 -4.16 -1.06 -2.75
N ILE A 137 -4.59 0.12 -2.31
CA ILE A 137 -3.74 1.31 -2.20
C ILE A 137 -2.57 1.03 -1.27
N GLY A 138 -2.82 0.52 -0.05
CA GLY A 138 -1.79 0.30 0.96
C GLY A 138 -0.71 -0.70 0.52
N ASN A 139 -1.11 -1.86 -0.02
CA ASN A 139 -0.15 -2.87 -0.50
C ASN A 139 0.62 -2.38 -1.72
N SER A 140 -0.07 -1.79 -2.68
CA SER A 140 0.56 -1.25 -3.90
C SER A 140 1.52 -0.10 -3.58
N MET A 141 1.16 0.78 -2.65
CA MET A 141 1.99 1.89 -2.21
C MET A 141 3.33 1.41 -1.63
N ASN A 142 3.29 0.39 -0.78
CA ASN A 142 4.51 -0.18 -0.19
C ASN A 142 5.40 -0.84 -1.25
N ALA A 143 4.81 -1.64 -2.14
CA ALA A 143 5.55 -2.29 -3.23
C ALA A 143 6.20 -1.28 -4.18
N VAL A 144 5.45 -0.24 -4.57
CA VAL A 144 5.95 0.85 -5.41
C VAL A 144 7.09 1.59 -4.73
N ALA A 145 6.96 1.93 -3.44
CA ALA A 145 8.02 2.63 -2.71
C ALA A 145 9.33 1.83 -2.70
N ILE A 146 9.26 0.54 -2.38
CA ILE A 146 10.43 -0.38 -2.38
C ILE A 146 11.02 -0.49 -3.79
N ALA A 147 10.18 -0.65 -4.81
CA ALA A 147 10.64 -0.77 -6.19
C ALA A 147 11.34 0.50 -6.67
N LEU A 148 10.79 1.69 -6.37
CA LEU A 148 11.40 2.96 -6.75
C LEU A 148 12.72 3.20 -6.04
N GLU A 149 12.79 2.94 -4.73
CA GLU A 149 14.03 3.06 -3.96
C GLU A 149 15.12 2.14 -4.53
N ARG A 150 14.76 0.89 -4.85
CA ARG A 150 15.70 -0.05 -5.50
C ARG A 150 16.10 0.40 -6.90
N LEU A 151 15.16 0.90 -7.70
CA LEU A 151 15.44 1.38 -9.06
C LEU A 151 16.45 2.53 -9.04
N PHE A 152 16.22 3.54 -8.21
CA PHE A 152 17.13 4.68 -8.09
C PHE A 152 18.49 4.26 -7.54
N GLY A 153 18.53 3.36 -6.54
CA GLY A 153 19.77 2.81 -6.02
C GLY A 153 20.60 2.09 -7.09
N GLU A 154 19.98 1.24 -7.91
CA GLU A 154 20.66 0.54 -9.00
C GLU A 154 21.12 1.51 -10.10
N LEU A 155 20.26 2.45 -10.53
CA LEU A 155 20.62 3.44 -11.56
C LEU A 155 21.81 4.32 -11.13
N ARG A 156 21.85 4.77 -9.87
CA ARG A 156 22.98 5.57 -9.36
C ARG A 156 24.24 4.74 -9.22
N SER A 157 24.15 3.54 -8.65
CA SER A 157 25.32 2.69 -8.40
C SER A 157 25.98 2.18 -9.69
N ARG A 158 25.21 1.94 -10.75
CA ARG A 158 25.75 1.50 -12.05
C ARG A 158 25.63 2.55 -13.14
N ARG A 159 25.63 3.84 -12.77
CA ARG A 159 25.56 4.96 -13.72
C ARG A 159 26.56 4.82 -14.86
N ALA A 160 27.83 4.53 -14.55
CA ALA A 160 28.88 4.36 -15.55
C ALA A 160 28.59 3.22 -16.54
N GLN A 161 27.98 2.12 -16.08
CA GLN A 161 27.58 1.02 -16.95
C GLN A 161 26.44 1.43 -17.89
N VAL A 162 25.44 2.16 -17.37
CA VAL A 162 24.31 2.67 -18.15
C VAL A 162 24.80 3.64 -19.23
N GLU A 163 25.65 4.60 -18.87
CA GLU A 163 26.21 5.58 -19.80
C GLU A 163 27.10 4.90 -20.86
N ALA A 164 27.89 3.90 -20.49
CA ALA A 164 28.69 3.12 -21.45
C ALA A 164 27.81 2.38 -22.48
N LEU A 165 26.72 1.74 -22.03
CA LEU A 165 25.78 1.06 -22.93
C LEU A 165 25.10 2.05 -23.89
N LEU A 166 24.69 3.22 -23.39
CA LEU A 166 24.12 4.28 -24.21
C LEU A 166 25.11 4.80 -25.26
N CYS A 167 26.39 4.95 -24.90
CA CYS A 167 27.45 5.33 -25.84
C CYS A 167 27.71 4.26 -26.92
N LEU A 168 27.48 2.99 -26.59
CA LEU A 168 27.55 1.86 -27.54
C LEU A 168 26.28 1.73 -28.42
N GLY A 169 25.30 2.61 -28.25
CA GLY A 169 24.07 2.66 -29.05
C GLY A 169 22.90 1.87 -28.49
N ALA A 170 22.99 1.34 -27.25
CA ALA A 170 21.85 0.70 -26.60
C ALA A 170 20.75 1.73 -26.31
N ASP A 171 19.48 1.30 -26.37
CA ASP A 171 18.38 2.18 -25.99
C ASP A 171 18.25 2.30 -24.46
N CYS A 172 17.47 3.28 -23.99
CA CYS A 172 17.26 3.45 -22.54
C CYS A 172 16.60 2.23 -21.89
N ARG A 173 15.88 1.39 -22.66
CA ARG A 173 15.18 0.21 -22.14
C ARG A 173 16.15 -0.95 -21.91
N GLU A 174 17.08 -1.16 -22.82
CA GLU A 174 18.16 -2.12 -22.77
C GLU A 174 19.13 -1.75 -21.66
N ALA A 175 19.58 -0.48 -21.63
CA ALA A 175 20.55 -0.01 -20.65
C ALA A 175 20.04 -0.09 -19.19
N SER A 176 18.72 -0.07 -18.96
CA SER A 176 18.10 -0.13 -17.63
C SER A 176 17.26 -1.38 -17.35
N GLY A 177 17.20 -2.33 -18.29
CA GLY A 177 16.28 -3.47 -18.24
C GLY A 177 16.47 -4.35 -17.00
N ASP A 178 17.71 -4.70 -16.69
CA ASP A 178 18.04 -5.51 -15.52
C ASP A 178 17.72 -4.78 -14.20
N MET A 179 17.98 -3.48 -14.14
CA MET A 179 17.69 -2.65 -12.97
C MET A 179 16.19 -2.60 -12.68
N VAL A 180 15.38 -2.41 -13.73
CA VAL A 180 13.91 -2.44 -13.65
C VAL A 180 13.44 -3.81 -13.16
N ARG A 181 13.99 -4.90 -13.69
CA ARG A 181 13.63 -6.26 -13.28
C ARG A 181 13.94 -6.50 -11.80
N MET A 182 15.11 -6.08 -11.33
CA MET A 182 15.49 -6.19 -9.92
C MET A 182 14.59 -5.34 -9.01
N ALA A 183 14.29 -4.11 -9.42
CA ALA A 183 13.41 -3.20 -8.70
C ALA A 183 11.99 -3.76 -8.53
N VAL A 184 11.38 -4.22 -9.62
CA VAL A 184 10.03 -4.81 -9.57
C VAL A 184 10.01 -6.08 -8.71
N LYS A 185 11.02 -6.96 -8.87
CA LYS A 185 11.13 -8.15 -8.02
C LYS A 185 11.20 -7.78 -6.54
N ALA A 186 12.02 -6.80 -6.18
CA ALA A 186 12.15 -6.33 -4.80
C ALA A 186 10.82 -5.81 -4.24
N GLY A 187 10.09 -4.99 -5.01
CA GLY A 187 8.78 -4.48 -4.61
C GLY A 187 7.71 -5.56 -4.44
N MET A 188 7.82 -6.68 -5.16
CA MET A 188 6.87 -7.79 -5.10
C MET A 188 7.13 -8.78 -3.96
N ILE A 189 8.31 -8.75 -3.32
CA ILE A 189 8.66 -9.67 -2.22
C ILE A 189 7.59 -9.67 -1.10
N PRO A 190 7.11 -8.52 -0.58
CA PRO A 190 6.13 -8.53 0.49
C PRO A 190 4.81 -9.20 0.09
N SER A 191 4.32 -8.95 -1.14
CA SER A 191 3.08 -9.53 -1.65
C SER A 191 3.19 -11.04 -1.86
N ILE A 192 4.34 -11.51 -2.34
CA ILE A 192 4.62 -12.94 -2.50
C ILE A 192 4.73 -13.61 -1.13
N ASN A 193 5.46 -13.01 -0.19
CA ASN A 193 5.59 -13.55 1.16
C ASN A 193 4.23 -13.63 1.87
N ALA A 194 3.39 -12.61 1.69
CA ALA A 194 2.03 -12.66 2.19
C ALA A 194 1.23 -13.81 1.55
N MET A 195 1.36 -14.03 0.24
CA MET A 195 0.68 -15.15 -0.44
C MET A 195 1.16 -16.51 0.07
N MET A 196 2.46 -16.67 0.32
CA MET A 196 3.03 -17.92 0.81
C MET A 196 2.67 -18.20 2.28
N GLY A 197 2.50 -17.16 3.09
CA GLY A 197 2.20 -17.28 4.52
C GLY A 197 0.72 -17.33 4.87
N VAL A 198 -0.17 -16.95 3.95
CA VAL A 198 -1.61 -16.85 4.24
C VAL A 198 -2.20 -18.21 4.58
N GLY A 199 -2.88 -18.29 5.73
CA GLY A 199 -3.50 -19.53 6.21
C GLY A 199 -2.54 -20.51 6.90
N ILE A 200 -1.22 -20.28 6.86
CA ILE A 200 -0.22 -21.07 7.61
C ILE A 200 0.31 -20.25 8.79
N VAL A 201 0.83 -19.06 8.51
CA VAL A 201 1.51 -18.21 9.51
C VAL A 201 0.58 -17.12 10.04
N PHE A 202 -0.26 -16.56 9.17
CA PHE A 202 -1.20 -15.52 9.57
C PHE A 202 -2.58 -15.76 8.95
N ILE A 203 -3.61 -15.48 9.74
CA ILE A 203 -5.01 -15.49 9.30
C ILE A 203 -5.37 -14.04 8.94
N PRO A 204 -5.82 -13.77 7.70
CA PRO A 204 -6.15 -12.42 7.29
C PRO A 204 -7.23 -11.76 8.14
N GLY A 205 -7.03 -10.49 8.49
CA GLY A 205 -7.91 -9.78 9.42
C GLY A 205 -9.36 -9.65 8.96
N MET A 206 -9.62 -9.51 7.64
CA MET A 206 -10.98 -9.49 7.11
C MET A 206 -11.67 -10.86 7.29
N MET A 207 -10.98 -11.95 6.98
CA MET A 207 -11.47 -13.31 7.17
C MET A 207 -11.76 -13.58 8.65
N THR A 208 -10.81 -13.27 9.54
CA THR A 208 -11.01 -13.40 11.00
C THR A 208 -12.18 -12.54 11.46
N GLY A 209 -12.29 -11.30 10.98
CA GLY A 209 -13.39 -10.40 11.33
C GLY A 209 -14.75 -10.93 10.93
N GLN A 210 -14.88 -11.51 9.74
CA GLN A 210 -16.12 -12.15 9.27
C GLN A 210 -16.48 -13.37 10.12
N ILE A 211 -15.51 -14.23 10.43
CA ILE A 211 -15.71 -15.41 11.28
C ILE A 211 -16.14 -14.98 12.70
N LEU A 212 -15.48 -13.98 13.28
CA LEU A 212 -15.83 -13.43 14.59
C LEU A 212 -17.21 -12.76 14.61
N ALA A 213 -17.68 -12.24 13.46
CA ALA A 213 -19.02 -11.71 13.28
C ALA A 213 -20.08 -12.80 13.02
N GLY A 214 -19.70 -14.08 13.07
CA GLY A 214 -20.61 -15.22 12.90
C GLY A 214 -20.82 -15.67 11.46
N ALA A 215 -20.02 -15.18 10.49
CA ALA A 215 -20.08 -15.67 9.12
C ALA A 215 -19.52 -17.09 9.02
N ASP A 216 -20.06 -17.87 8.07
CA ASP A 216 -19.57 -19.20 7.76
C ASP A 216 -18.09 -19.16 7.31
N PRO A 217 -17.20 -19.96 7.92
CA PRO A 217 -15.78 -19.97 7.56
C PRO A 217 -15.50 -20.30 6.09
N LEU A 218 -16.28 -21.18 5.45
CA LEU A 218 -16.09 -21.53 4.04
C LEU A 218 -16.43 -20.33 3.13
N VAL A 219 -17.41 -19.51 3.51
CA VAL A 219 -17.72 -18.26 2.80
C VAL A 219 -16.58 -17.26 2.97
N ALA A 220 -16.08 -17.08 4.20
CA ALA A 220 -14.98 -16.16 4.49
C ALA A 220 -13.69 -16.54 3.73
N ILE A 221 -13.39 -17.84 3.60
CA ILE A 221 -12.24 -18.34 2.83
C ILE A 221 -12.34 -17.94 1.36
N ARG A 222 -13.50 -18.11 0.71
CA ARG A 222 -13.69 -17.76 -0.71
C ARG A 222 -13.45 -16.28 -0.96
N TYR A 223 -14.00 -15.43 -0.09
CA TYR A 223 -13.75 -13.98 -0.13
C TYR A 223 -12.25 -13.67 0.03
N GLN A 224 -11.59 -14.34 0.97
CA GLN A 224 -10.19 -14.08 1.25
C GLN A 224 -9.26 -14.49 0.09
N ILE A 225 -9.54 -15.61 -0.58
CA ILE A 225 -8.80 -16.05 -1.79
C ILE A 225 -8.91 -14.98 -2.88
N VAL A 226 -10.13 -14.49 -3.13
CA VAL A 226 -10.39 -13.43 -4.11
C VAL A 226 -9.61 -12.16 -3.78
N VAL A 227 -9.67 -11.71 -2.51
CA VAL A 227 -8.93 -10.54 -2.05
C VAL A 227 -7.44 -10.73 -2.24
N MET A 228 -6.91 -11.93 -1.97
CA MET A 228 -5.47 -12.17 -2.08
C MET A 228 -4.97 -12.12 -3.52
N LEU A 229 -5.69 -12.75 -4.44
CA LEU A 229 -5.36 -12.72 -5.88
C LEU A 229 -5.46 -11.29 -6.42
N MET A 230 -6.49 -10.57 -6.02
CA MET A 230 -6.67 -9.15 -6.34
C MET A 230 -5.48 -8.31 -5.85
N LEU A 231 -5.07 -8.46 -4.60
CA LEU A 231 -3.98 -7.66 -4.03
C LEU A 231 -2.68 -7.89 -4.78
N VAL A 232 -2.36 -9.14 -5.12
CA VAL A 232 -1.13 -9.44 -5.86
C VAL A 232 -1.20 -8.95 -7.29
N GLY A 233 -2.32 -9.16 -7.99
CA GLY A 233 -2.50 -8.66 -9.36
C GLY A 233 -2.43 -7.14 -9.44
N SER A 234 -3.16 -6.44 -8.56
CA SER A 234 -3.17 -4.98 -8.48
C SER A 234 -1.80 -4.40 -8.14
N THR A 235 -1.13 -4.98 -7.15
CA THR A 235 0.22 -4.55 -6.73
C THR A 235 1.23 -4.74 -7.87
N THR A 236 1.15 -5.85 -8.61
CA THR A 236 2.02 -6.13 -9.76
C THR A 236 1.82 -5.08 -10.85
N LEU A 237 0.58 -4.83 -11.26
CA LEU A 237 0.25 -3.85 -12.30
C LEU A 237 0.67 -2.45 -11.90
N ALA A 238 0.35 -2.01 -10.69
CA ALA A 238 0.71 -0.70 -10.18
C ALA A 238 2.23 -0.50 -10.13
N THR A 239 2.96 -1.49 -9.62
CA THR A 239 4.42 -1.45 -9.53
C THR A 239 5.06 -1.37 -10.91
N LEU A 240 4.62 -2.20 -11.86
CA LEU A 240 5.12 -2.18 -13.24
C LEU A 240 4.86 -0.84 -13.92
N LEU A 241 3.63 -0.31 -13.84
CA LEU A 241 3.26 0.96 -14.46
C LEU A 241 4.08 2.13 -13.90
N VAL A 242 4.17 2.23 -12.58
CA VAL A 242 4.92 3.32 -11.94
C VAL A 242 6.41 3.22 -12.22
N VAL A 243 7.02 2.04 -12.11
CA VAL A 243 8.44 1.84 -12.41
C VAL A 243 8.75 2.17 -13.87
N TRP A 244 7.90 1.74 -14.81
CA TRP A 244 8.10 2.01 -16.23
C TRP A 244 8.00 3.51 -16.55
N LEU A 245 7.04 4.20 -15.93
CA LEU A 245 6.84 5.62 -16.10
C LEU A 245 7.99 6.42 -15.48
N VAL A 246 8.40 6.10 -14.26
CA VAL A 246 9.51 6.77 -13.57
C VAL A 246 10.82 6.53 -14.31
N ARG A 247 11.10 5.31 -14.76
CA ARG A 247 12.26 5.00 -15.61
C ARG A 247 12.35 5.92 -16.82
N ARG A 248 11.25 6.14 -17.54
CA ARG A 248 11.23 7.06 -18.70
C ARG A 248 11.61 8.50 -18.33
N ARG A 249 11.39 8.91 -17.07
CA ARG A 249 11.77 10.24 -16.56
C ARG A 249 13.19 10.30 -16.02
N CYS A 250 13.82 9.16 -15.75
CA CYS A 250 15.24 9.10 -15.38
C CYS A 250 16.16 9.38 -16.57
N PHE A 251 15.66 9.27 -17.80
CA PHE A 251 16.41 9.54 -19.02
C PHE A 251 15.93 10.82 -19.69
N GLY A 252 16.86 11.69 -20.06
CA GLY A 252 16.59 12.92 -20.80
C GLY A 252 16.32 12.68 -22.29
N PRO A 253 15.86 13.70 -23.04
CA PRO A 253 15.60 13.60 -24.49
C PRO A 253 16.84 13.23 -25.32
N LYS A 254 18.05 13.48 -24.77
CA LYS A 254 19.34 13.09 -25.36
C LYS A 254 19.80 11.68 -24.99
N HIS A 255 18.95 10.85 -24.39
CA HIS A 255 19.33 9.55 -23.85
C HIS A 255 20.46 9.66 -22.80
N GLU A 256 20.39 10.67 -21.93
CA GLU A 256 21.32 10.86 -20.82
C GLU A 256 20.64 10.54 -19.50
N LEU A 257 21.37 9.97 -18.54
CA LEU A 257 20.85 9.70 -17.20
C LEU A 257 20.79 11.02 -16.41
N LEU A 258 19.59 11.40 -15.93
CA LEU A 258 19.32 12.64 -15.19
C LEU A 258 19.54 12.52 -13.67
N LEU A 259 20.03 11.37 -13.20
CA LEU A 259 20.26 11.02 -11.80
C LEU A 259 21.67 11.38 -11.31
#